data_AF-A0A7W7U7N1-F1
#
_entry.id   AF-A0A7W7U7N1-F1
#
_cell.length_a   1.000
_cell.length_b   1.000
_cell.length_c   1.000
_cell.angle_alpha   90.00
_cell.angle_beta   90.00
_cell.angle_gamma   90.00
#
_symmetry.space_group_name_H-M   'P 1'
#
loop_
_entity.id
_entity.type
_entity.pdbx_description
1 polymer ?
#
loop_
_entity_poly.entity_id
_entity_poly.type
_entity_poly.pdbx_seq_one_letter_code
_entity_poly.pdbx_strand_id
1 'polypeptide(L)'
;MTAAVRPPLGQERVQEGDGETVLFGELVEGGRFVAAVLVEWAGGDLDQGNVDVGFFFETSQVTVFNALDENGLSFSPPDQHQRSHGLH
;
A
#
# COMPACT_ATOMS: atom_id res chain seq x y z
N MET A 1 -12.86 -36.63 -4.40
CA MET A 1 -12.78 -35.67 -3.28
C MET A 1 -11.38 -35.10 -3.27
N THR A 2 -11.19 -33.91 -3.84
CA THR A 2 -9.88 -33.25 -3.90
C THR A 2 -9.82 -32.27 -2.74
N ALA A 3 -8.85 -32.44 -1.83
CA ALA A 3 -8.64 -31.52 -0.73
C ALA A 3 -8.18 -30.16 -1.30
N ALA A 4 -8.90 -29.09 -0.94
CA ALA A 4 -8.46 -27.73 -1.20
C ALA A 4 -7.17 -27.49 -0.39
N VAL A 5 -6.05 -27.36 -1.09
CA VAL A 5 -4.79 -26.94 -0.49
C VAL A 5 -4.99 -25.51 -0.02
N ARG A 6 -4.98 -25.29 1.31
CA ARG A 6 -4.98 -23.94 1.87
C ARG A 6 -3.68 -23.25 1.43
N PRO A 7 -3.75 -22.09 0.77
CA PRO A 7 -2.55 -21.33 0.47
C PRO A 7 -1.90 -20.85 1.78
N PRO A 8 -0.57 -20.63 1.80
CA PRO A 8 0.10 -20.02 2.93
C PRO A 8 -0.51 -18.65 3.24
N LEU A 9 -0.48 -18.25 4.51
CA LEU A 9 -0.89 -16.91 4.96
C LEU A 9 -0.17 -15.86 4.11
N GLY A 10 -0.92 -14.99 3.41
CA GLY A 10 -0.33 -13.90 2.64
C GLY A 10 -0.73 -13.80 1.15
N GLN A 11 -1.52 -14.72 0.61
CA GLN A 11 -2.06 -14.58 -0.75
C GLN A 11 -3.55 -14.93 -0.78
N GLU A 12 -4.39 -13.95 -0.44
CA GLU A 12 -5.83 -14.10 -0.62
C GLU A 12 -6.21 -13.65 -2.04
N ARG A 13 -6.59 -14.63 -2.87
CA ARG A 13 -7.20 -14.37 -4.17
C ARG A 13 -8.70 -14.21 -3.94
N VAL A 14 -9.17 -12.97 -3.87
CA VAL A 14 -10.61 -12.69 -3.99
C VAL A 14 -10.95 -12.71 -5.49
N GLN A 15 -11.96 -13.49 -5.88
CA GLN A 15 -12.49 -13.52 -7.25
C GLN A 15 -13.90 -12.93 -7.19
N GLU A 16 -14.06 -11.68 -7.64
CA GLU A 16 -15.38 -11.15 -8.03
C GLU A 16 -15.58 -11.29 -9.54
N GLY A 17 -16.84 -11.47 -9.93
CA GLY A 17 -17.30 -12.25 -11.09
C GLY A 17 -17.10 -11.65 -12.48
N ASP A 18 -16.23 -10.66 -12.64
CA ASP A 18 -16.25 -9.78 -13.82
C ASP A 18 -14.84 -9.49 -14.38
N GLY A 19 -13.79 -10.06 -13.79
CA GLY A 19 -12.46 -10.11 -14.39
C GLY A 19 -11.64 -8.81 -14.28
N GLU A 20 -11.12 -8.52 -13.09
CA GLU A 20 -9.69 -8.61 -12.76
C GLU A 20 -9.53 -8.20 -11.29
N THR A 21 -9.20 -9.16 -10.42
CA THR A 21 -8.77 -8.86 -9.05
C THR A 21 -7.30 -9.25 -8.95
N VAL A 22 -6.45 -8.23 -8.91
CA VAL A 22 -5.02 -8.39 -8.68
C VAL A 22 -4.70 -7.82 -7.30
N LEU A 23 -4.76 -8.66 -6.28
CA LEU A 23 -4.15 -8.37 -4.98
C LEU A 23 -2.74 -9.00 -4.99
N PHE A 24 -1.75 -8.23 -5.43
CA PHE A 24 -0.35 -8.50 -5.10
C PHE A 24 0.09 -7.49 -4.04
N GLY A 25 -0.31 -7.74 -2.80
CA GLY A 25 0.18 -7.03 -1.62
C GLY A 25 0.51 -8.05 -0.55
N GLU A 26 1.67 -7.92 0.08
CA GLU A 26 1.94 -8.61 1.33
C GLU A 26 0.84 -8.20 2.32
N LEU A 27 0.19 -9.17 2.98
CA LEU A 27 -0.75 -8.83 4.05
C LEU A 27 0.03 -8.04 5.09
N VAL A 28 -0.34 -6.78 5.28
CA VAL A 28 0.08 -6.00 6.46
C VAL A 28 -0.37 -6.81 7.67
N GLU A 29 0.58 -7.40 8.38
CA GLU A 29 0.27 -8.10 9.62
C GLU A 29 -0.36 -7.05 10.54
N GLY A 30 -1.58 -7.34 11.02
CA GLY A 30 -2.34 -6.41 11.83
C GLY A 30 -1.53 -5.98 13.05
N GLY A 31 -1.44 -4.67 13.28
CA GLY A 31 -0.69 -4.07 14.38
C GLY A 31 -1.42 -2.86 14.96
N ARG A 32 -0.94 -2.33 16.08
CA ARG A 32 -1.51 -1.08 16.63
C ARG A 32 -1.21 0.06 15.65
N PHE A 33 -2.26 0.80 15.27
CA PHE A 33 -2.12 2.01 14.48
C PHE A 33 -1.32 3.06 15.25
N VAL A 34 -0.34 3.66 14.60
CA VAL A 34 0.56 4.67 15.18
C VAL A 34 0.23 6.05 14.64
N ALA A 35 0.19 6.21 13.32
CA ALA A 35 0.00 7.50 12.68
C ALA A 35 -0.51 7.37 11.24
N ALA A 36 -1.19 8.42 10.79
CA ALA A 36 -1.41 8.69 9.38
C ALA A 36 -0.54 9.89 8.97
N VAL A 37 0.04 9.82 7.78
CA VAL A 37 0.91 10.88 7.25
C VAL A 37 0.54 11.17 5.80
N LEU A 38 0.82 12.39 5.35
CA LEU A 38 0.89 12.72 3.93
C LEU A 38 2.29 12.38 3.43
N VAL A 39 2.38 11.70 2.30
CA VAL A 39 3.66 11.37 1.65
C VAL A 39 3.74 12.16 0.36
N GLU A 40 4.52 13.22 0.36
CA GLU A 40 4.73 14.09 -0.80
C GLU A 40 5.84 13.53 -1.69
N TRP A 41 5.60 13.44 -2.99
CA TRP A 41 6.66 13.23 -3.97
C TRP A 41 7.41 14.54 -4.22
N ALA A 42 8.65 14.59 -3.75
CA ALA A 42 9.57 15.72 -3.92
C ALA A 42 10.58 15.48 -5.05
N GLY A 43 10.32 14.52 -5.95
CA GLY A 43 11.06 14.36 -7.19
C GLY A 43 10.89 15.57 -8.12
N GLY A 44 11.83 15.75 -9.06
CA GLY A 44 11.82 16.85 -10.03
C GLY A 44 11.14 16.50 -11.36
N ASP A 45 10.20 15.57 -11.33
CA ASP A 45 9.51 15.03 -12.50
C ASP A 45 8.03 15.44 -12.51
N LEU A 46 7.23 14.77 -13.35
CA LEU A 46 5.82 15.09 -13.55
C LEU A 46 4.94 14.84 -12.32
N ASP A 47 5.41 14.02 -11.37
CA ASP A 47 4.67 13.74 -10.13
C ASP A 47 5.06 14.69 -9.00
N GLN A 48 5.87 15.74 -9.28
CA GLN A 48 6.32 16.69 -8.26
C GLN A 48 5.16 17.34 -7.51
N GLY A 49 5.18 17.21 -6.18
CA GLY A 49 4.16 17.74 -5.28
C GLY A 49 2.91 16.87 -5.17
N ASN A 50 2.88 15.72 -5.84
CA ASN A 50 1.84 14.71 -5.64
C ASN A 50 1.85 14.21 -4.18
N VAL A 51 0.68 13.86 -3.66
CA VAL A 51 0.50 13.50 -2.25
C VAL A 51 -0.26 12.20 -2.11
N ASP A 52 0.43 11.22 -1.54
CA ASP A 52 -0.13 9.94 -1.13
C ASP A 52 -0.48 9.94 0.36
N VAL A 53 -1.20 8.92 0.81
CA VAL A 53 -1.55 8.74 2.23
C VAL A 53 -0.88 7.50 2.80
N GLY A 54 -0.01 7.70 3.78
CA GLY A 54 0.68 6.63 4.51
C GLY A 54 0.00 6.31 5.83
N PHE A 55 -0.19 5.02 6.11
CA PHE A 55 -0.63 4.49 7.40
C PHE A 55 0.50 3.68 8.03
N PHE A 56 0.91 4.08 9.23
CA PHE A 56 1.98 3.45 9.97
C PHE A 56 1.41 2.65 11.14
N PHE A 57 1.84 1.39 11.22
CA PHE A 57 1.61 0.48 12.33
C PHE A 57 2.94 0.18 13.02
N GLU A 58 2.91 -0.44 14.20
CA GLU A 58 4.13 -0.71 14.98
C GLU A 58 5.19 -1.54 14.23
N THR A 59 4.77 -2.40 13.30
CA THR A 59 5.64 -3.34 12.59
C THR A 59 5.57 -3.23 11.08
N SER A 60 4.70 -2.37 10.55
CA SER A 60 4.36 -2.36 9.12
C SER A 60 3.83 -1.00 8.69
N GLN A 61 3.78 -0.79 7.37
CA GLN A 61 3.20 0.40 6.78
C GLN A 61 2.49 0.07 5.48
N VAL A 62 1.53 0.91 5.11
CA VAL A 62 0.91 0.90 3.79
C VAL A 62 0.71 2.33 3.33
N THR A 63 1.13 2.61 2.10
CA THR A 63 0.87 3.86 1.41
C THR A 63 -0.16 3.61 0.33
N VAL A 64 -1.29 4.31 0.42
CA VAL A 64 -2.25 4.41 -0.68
C VAL A 64 -1.75 5.52 -1.59
N PHE A 65 -1.34 5.16 -2.80
CA PHE A 65 -0.78 6.11 -3.74
C PHE A 65 -1.67 6.36 -4.94
N ASN A 66 -1.54 7.56 -5.49
CA ASN A 66 -2.08 7.95 -6.79
C ASN A 66 -0.92 8.53 -7.60
N ALA A 67 -0.32 7.73 -8.47
CA ALA A 67 0.76 8.12 -9.36
C ALA A 67 0.17 8.41 -10.75
N LEU A 68 -0.50 9.56 -10.89
CA LEU A 68 -1.12 10.03 -12.13
C LEU A 68 -2.20 9.09 -12.70
N ASP A 69 -1.81 8.11 -13.52
CA ASP A 69 -2.69 7.11 -14.12
C ASP A 69 -2.75 5.80 -13.32
N GLU A 70 -1.85 5.61 -12.35
CA GLU A 70 -1.78 4.42 -11.52
C GLU A 70 -2.22 4.70 -10.08
N ASN A 71 -3.25 3.99 -9.60
CA ASN A 71 -3.63 4.00 -8.19
C ASN A 71 -3.30 2.64 -7.58
N GLY A 72 -2.77 2.63 -6.36
CA GLY A 72 -2.36 1.36 -5.76
C GLY A 72 -1.96 1.44 -4.29
N LEU A 73 -1.36 0.35 -3.84
CA LEU A 73 -0.83 0.19 -2.49
C LEU A 73 0.66 -0.12 -2.57
N SER A 74 1.46 0.57 -1.75
CA SER A 74 2.87 0.25 -1.51
C SER A 74 3.08 -0.09 -0.04
N PHE A 75 3.87 -1.12 0.23
CA PHE A 75 4.22 -1.56 1.59
C PHE A 75 5.68 -1.23 1.93
N SER A 76 6.39 -0.58 1.00
CA SER A 76 7.79 -0.19 1.20
C SER A 76 7.88 1.12 1.98
N PRO A 77 8.94 1.30 2.80
CA PRO A 77 9.30 2.60 3.37
C PRO A 77 9.38 3.70 2.30
N PRO A 78 9.12 4.98 2.66
CA PRO A 78 9.31 6.07 1.72
C PRO A 78 10.76 6.13 1.22
N ASP A 79 10.94 6.37 -0.08
CA ASP A 79 12.27 6.50 -0.67
C ASP A 79 12.85 7.92 -0.50
N GLN A 80 14.03 8.17 -1.07
CA GLN A 80 14.74 9.46 -0.98
C GLN A 80 14.01 10.63 -1.66
N HIS A 81 13.07 10.35 -2.56
CA HIS A 81 12.26 11.34 -3.26
C HIS A 81 10.93 11.60 -2.54
N GLN A 82 10.60 10.85 -1.50
CA GLN A 82 9.38 11.02 -0.74
C GLN A 82 9.61 11.73 0.59
N ARG A 83 8.69 12.62 0.96
CA ARG A 83 8.70 13.36 2.23
C ARG A 83 7.44 13.11 3.02
N SER A 84 7.57 12.71 4.28
CA SER A 84 6.43 12.45 5.16
C SER A 84 6.09 13.66 6.02
N HIS A 85 4.81 14.02 6.05
CA HIS A 85 4.25 15.10 6.86
C HIS A 85 3.18 14.52 7.79
N GLY A 86 3.33 14.72 9.11
CA GLY A 86 2.37 14.22 10.08
C GLY A 86 1.00 14.87 9.93
N LEU A 87 -0.06 14.07 10.04
CA LEU A 87 -1.43 14.59 10.17
C LEU A 87 -1.71 14.86 11.65
N HIS A 88 -2.06 16.12 11.97
CA HIS A 88 -2.34 16.61 13.32
C HIS A 88 -3.84 16.77 13.57
#